data_AF-A0A536T6R2-F1
#
_entry.id   AF-A0A536T6R2-F1
#
_cell.length_a   1.000
_cell.length_b   1.000
_cell.length_c   1.000
_cell.angle_alpha   90.00
_cell.angle_beta   90.00
_cell.angle_gamma   90.00
#
_symmetry.space_group_name_H-M   'P 1'
#
loop_
_entity.id
_entity.type
_entity.pdbx_description
1 polymer ?
#
loop_
_entity_poly.entity_id
_entity_poly.type
_entity_poly.pdbx_seq_one_letter_code
_entity_poly.pdbx_strand_id
1 'polypeptide(L)'
;MKLTRQSETSRYAAYRENARWTFGNVVFVTLHIIGSNNNLGRTAQMDAEYEERDAANIAWMREAFDLATRNGSRAVMIIAQADPYFQTTWTPNWQERYALWSLAMKPPASRRKTGYDSFLAALEKETLAFGKPVVYVHGDTHIFRIDKPLVGAKSQRIIENFTRVATFGHPDTHWIRATIDPNDPNVFRFRQEIVKENRVAH
;
A
#
# COMPACT_ATOMS: atom_id res chain seq x y z
N MET A 1 -16.42 -17.96 -1.57
CA MET A 1 -15.54 -16.86 -2.02
C MET A 1 -14.64 -17.40 -3.12
N LYS A 2 -14.60 -16.78 -4.31
CA LYS A 2 -13.73 -17.21 -5.40
C LYS A 2 -12.46 -16.36 -5.40
N LEU A 3 -11.30 -17.01 -5.40
CA LEU A 3 -10.00 -16.38 -5.61
C LEU A 3 -9.70 -16.37 -7.12
N THR A 4 -9.18 -15.27 -7.64
CA THR A 4 -8.69 -15.16 -9.02
C THR A 4 -7.25 -14.69 -8.99
N ARG A 5 -6.37 -15.35 -9.74
CA ARG A 5 -4.95 -14.97 -9.83
C ARG A 5 -4.64 -14.34 -11.18
N GLN A 6 -3.73 -13.37 -11.19
CA GLN A 6 -3.25 -12.77 -12.45
C GLN A 6 -2.57 -13.83 -13.33
N SER A 7 -1.87 -14.78 -12.70
CA SER A 7 -1.20 -15.91 -13.36
C SER A 7 -2.13 -16.90 -14.08
N GLU A 8 -3.45 -16.77 -13.93
CA GLU A 8 -4.42 -17.52 -14.76
C GLU A 8 -4.45 -17.00 -16.22
N THR A 9 -3.98 -15.78 -16.45
CA THR A 9 -3.77 -15.24 -17.80
C THR A 9 -2.35 -15.58 -18.27
N SER A 10 -2.22 -16.18 -19.47
CA SER A 10 -0.93 -16.60 -20.03
C SER A 10 0.13 -15.50 -20.06
N ARG A 11 -0.27 -14.26 -20.36
CA ARG A 11 0.61 -13.07 -20.35
C ARG A 11 1.31 -12.82 -19.00
N TYR A 12 0.68 -13.24 -17.90
CA TYR A 12 1.11 -12.91 -16.53
C TYR A 12 1.41 -14.16 -15.70
N ALA A 13 1.69 -15.30 -16.35
CA ALA A 13 1.88 -16.60 -15.70
C ALA A 13 2.95 -16.61 -14.57
N ALA A 14 3.91 -15.69 -14.60
CA ALA A 14 4.96 -15.53 -13.59
C ALA A 14 4.47 -14.87 -12.28
N TYR A 15 3.37 -14.10 -12.29
CA TYR A 15 2.95 -13.27 -11.16
C TYR A 15 1.88 -13.97 -10.30
N ARG A 16 2.31 -14.96 -9.51
CA ARG A 16 1.41 -15.86 -8.75
C ARG A 16 0.93 -15.24 -7.44
N GLU A 17 1.69 -14.30 -6.91
CA GLU A 17 1.40 -13.51 -5.70
C GLU A 17 0.29 -12.50 -5.96
N ASN A 18 0.02 -12.16 -7.21
CA ASN A 18 -1.08 -11.28 -7.61
C ASN A 18 -2.39 -12.05 -7.64
N ALA A 19 -3.23 -11.81 -6.64
CA ALA A 19 -4.53 -12.43 -6.48
C ALA A 19 -5.59 -11.40 -6.10
N ARG A 20 -6.86 -11.71 -6.34
CA ARG A 20 -7.99 -10.88 -5.94
C ARG A 20 -9.20 -11.72 -5.59
N TRP A 21 -10.03 -11.20 -4.70
CA TRP A 21 -11.32 -11.80 -4.34
C TRP A 21 -12.26 -10.72 -3.81
N THR A 22 -13.56 -11.04 -3.75
CA THR A 22 -14.57 -10.15 -3.15
C THR A 22 -15.18 -10.82 -1.93
N PHE A 23 -15.28 -10.05 -0.83
CA PHE A 23 -15.95 -10.47 0.39
C PHE A 23 -16.59 -9.26 1.08
N GLY A 24 -17.83 -9.38 1.55
CA GLY A 24 -18.53 -8.29 2.25
C GLY A 24 -18.61 -6.99 1.44
N ASN A 25 -18.86 -7.06 0.13
CA ASN A 25 -18.85 -5.91 -0.81
C ASN A 25 -17.53 -5.12 -0.84
N VAL A 26 -16.42 -5.76 -0.48
CA VAL A 26 -15.06 -5.22 -0.58
C VAL A 26 -14.25 -6.06 -1.56
N VAL A 27 -13.47 -5.40 -2.41
CA VAL A 27 -12.47 -6.06 -3.24
C VAL A 27 -11.14 -6.10 -2.49
N PHE A 28 -10.58 -7.29 -2.39
CA PHE A 28 -9.23 -7.51 -1.86
C PHE A 28 -8.30 -7.82 -3.03
N VAL A 29 -7.11 -7.25 -3.00
CA VAL A 29 -6.08 -7.47 -4.00
C VAL A 29 -4.71 -7.59 -3.34
N THR A 30 -3.96 -8.63 -3.71
CA THR A 30 -2.54 -8.76 -3.37
C THR A 30 -1.69 -8.31 -4.55
N LEU A 31 -0.58 -7.64 -4.26
CA LEU A 31 0.40 -7.19 -5.25
C LEU A 31 1.80 -7.68 -4.88
N HIS A 32 2.55 -8.16 -5.86
CA HIS A 32 3.94 -8.58 -5.72
C HIS A 32 4.86 -7.35 -5.69
N ILE A 33 4.71 -6.49 -4.68
CA ILE A 33 5.60 -5.35 -4.45
C ILE A 33 6.52 -5.71 -3.30
N ILE A 34 7.81 -5.87 -3.61
CA ILE A 34 8.83 -6.27 -2.65
C ILE A 34 9.61 -5.08 -2.09
N GLY A 35 10.11 -5.24 -0.88
CA GLY A 35 10.95 -4.29 -0.18
C GLY A 35 12.30 -4.09 -0.88
N SER A 36 13.13 -3.23 -0.29
CA SER A 36 14.41 -2.82 -0.90
C SER A 36 14.25 -2.20 -2.29
N ASN A 37 13.48 -1.11 -2.38
CA ASN A 37 13.29 -0.31 -3.60
C ASN A 37 12.67 -1.09 -4.77
N ASN A 38 11.80 -2.06 -4.49
CA ASN A 38 11.21 -2.95 -5.50
C ASN A 38 12.28 -3.60 -6.40
N ASN A 39 13.46 -3.88 -5.84
CA ASN A 39 14.63 -4.42 -6.53
C ASN A 39 15.32 -3.51 -7.57
N LEU A 40 14.85 -2.28 -7.76
CA LEU A 40 15.38 -1.35 -8.75
C LEU A 40 16.75 -0.77 -8.34
N GLY A 41 17.66 -0.65 -9.31
CA GLY A 41 18.94 0.04 -9.23
C GLY A 41 20.10 -0.82 -8.75
N ARG A 42 20.00 -2.15 -8.88
CA ARG A 42 21.02 -3.11 -8.39
C ARG A 42 21.83 -3.73 -9.52
N THR A 43 21.15 -4.32 -10.50
CA THR A 43 21.75 -4.89 -11.71
C THR A 43 20.79 -4.74 -12.87
N ALA A 44 21.29 -4.78 -14.12
CA ALA A 44 20.43 -4.69 -15.31
C ALA A 44 19.35 -5.78 -15.36
N GLN A 45 19.65 -7.00 -14.88
CA GLN A 45 18.68 -8.09 -14.80
C GLN A 45 17.57 -7.79 -13.79
N MET A 46 17.93 -7.21 -12.64
CA MET A 46 16.97 -6.87 -11.58
C MET A 46 16.10 -5.68 -11.99
N ASP A 47 16.65 -4.74 -12.76
CA ASP A 47 15.93 -3.60 -13.29
C ASP A 47 14.90 -4.02 -14.35
N ALA A 48 15.27 -4.96 -15.23
CA ALA A 48 14.34 -5.54 -16.22
C ALA A 48 13.21 -6.33 -15.53
N GLU A 49 13.54 -7.15 -14.52
CA GLU A 49 12.55 -7.88 -13.73
C GLU A 49 11.61 -6.92 -12.99
N TYR A 50 12.14 -5.85 -12.39
CA TYR A 50 11.36 -4.78 -11.79
C TYR A 50 10.38 -4.16 -12.78
N GLU A 51 10.83 -3.80 -13.98
CA GLU A 51 10.00 -3.10 -14.97
C GLU A 51 8.78 -3.95 -15.37
N GLU A 52 9.00 -5.23 -15.63
CA GLU A 52 7.92 -6.16 -15.98
C GLU A 52 6.97 -6.39 -14.79
N ARG A 53 7.51 -6.61 -13.58
CA ARG A 53 6.70 -6.85 -12.37
C ARG A 53 5.88 -5.63 -11.98
N ASP A 54 6.46 -4.44 -12.03
CA ASP A 54 5.77 -3.19 -11.69
C ASP A 54 4.63 -2.93 -12.68
N ALA A 55 4.86 -3.12 -13.98
CA ALA A 55 3.82 -3.04 -14.99
C ALA A 55 2.69 -4.06 -14.76
N ALA A 56 3.02 -5.31 -14.39
CA ALA A 56 2.03 -6.33 -14.08
C ALA A 56 1.22 -6.00 -12.82
N ASN A 57 1.87 -5.51 -11.76
CA ASN A 57 1.21 -5.07 -10.52
C ASN A 57 0.25 -3.90 -10.77
N ILE A 58 0.69 -2.89 -11.53
CA ILE A 58 -0.14 -1.71 -11.85
C ILE A 58 -1.35 -2.14 -12.69
N ALA A 59 -1.17 -3.01 -13.68
CA ALA A 59 -2.28 -3.56 -14.46
C ALA A 59 -3.28 -4.31 -13.57
N TRP A 60 -2.79 -5.18 -12.68
CA TRP A 60 -3.64 -5.93 -11.76
C TRP A 60 -4.42 -5.06 -10.79
N MET A 61 -3.75 -4.03 -10.24
CA MET A 61 -4.38 -3.05 -9.36
C MET A 61 -5.51 -2.30 -10.09
N ARG A 62 -5.26 -1.80 -11.30
CA ARG A 62 -6.28 -1.12 -12.11
C ARG A 62 -7.50 -2.00 -12.36
N GLU A 63 -7.27 -3.26 -12.76
CA GLU A 63 -8.38 -4.20 -12.94
C GLU A 63 -9.19 -4.44 -11.66
N ALA A 64 -8.55 -4.43 -10.49
CA ALA A 64 -9.23 -4.55 -9.20
C ALA A 64 -10.09 -3.32 -8.89
N PHE A 65 -9.61 -2.10 -9.18
CA PHE A 65 -10.39 -0.87 -9.05
C PHE A 65 -11.55 -0.80 -10.06
N ASP A 66 -11.32 -1.23 -11.30
CA ASP A 66 -12.38 -1.35 -12.31
C ASP A 66 -13.46 -2.34 -11.87
N LEU A 67 -13.05 -3.51 -11.35
CA LEU A 67 -13.98 -4.49 -10.79
C LEU A 67 -14.76 -3.91 -9.60
N ALA A 68 -14.07 -3.23 -8.69
CA ALA A 68 -14.70 -2.60 -7.53
C ALA A 68 -15.76 -1.57 -7.96
N THR A 69 -15.43 -0.73 -8.95
CA THR A 69 -16.32 0.28 -9.54
C THR A 69 -17.53 -0.37 -10.23
N ARG A 70 -17.30 -1.33 -11.13
CA ARG A 70 -18.37 -2.05 -11.85
C ARG A 70 -19.34 -2.75 -10.91
N ASN A 71 -18.82 -3.33 -9.83
CA ASN A 71 -19.63 -4.05 -8.85
C ASN A 71 -20.28 -3.13 -7.79
N GLY A 72 -20.02 -1.82 -7.84
CA GLY A 72 -20.50 -0.89 -6.81
C GLY A 72 -19.92 -1.16 -5.42
N SER A 73 -18.74 -1.79 -5.34
CA SER A 73 -18.09 -2.20 -4.08
C SER A 73 -17.93 -1.02 -3.13
N ARG A 74 -17.96 -1.30 -1.83
CA ARG A 74 -17.88 -0.31 -0.76
C ARG A 74 -16.45 0.13 -0.48
N ALA A 75 -15.47 -0.73 -0.70
CA ALA A 75 -14.06 -0.42 -0.49
C ALA A 75 -13.11 -1.32 -1.29
N VAL A 76 -11.83 -0.96 -1.31
CA VAL A 76 -10.71 -1.78 -1.80
C VAL A 76 -9.66 -1.95 -0.70
N MET A 77 -9.17 -3.17 -0.50
CA MET A 77 -7.99 -3.44 0.33
C MET A 77 -6.87 -4.02 -0.53
N ILE A 78 -5.75 -3.30 -0.58
CA ILE A 78 -4.52 -3.68 -1.25
C ILE A 78 -3.55 -4.23 -0.20
N ILE A 79 -2.93 -5.37 -0.50
CA ILE A 79 -2.01 -6.05 0.41
C ILE A 79 -0.71 -6.32 -0.35
N ALA A 80 0.41 -5.89 0.22
CA ALA A 80 1.73 -6.11 -0.35
C ALA A 80 2.79 -6.21 0.75
N GLN A 81 4.03 -6.59 0.41
CA GLN A 81 5.09 -6.73 1.39
C GLN A 81 5.71 -5.37 1.75
N ALA A 82 6.06 -4.55 0.74
CA ALA A 82 6.84 -3.32 0.87
C ALA A 82 6.11 -2.15 1.56
N ASP A 83 6.88 -1.27 2.24
CA ASP A 83 6.48 0.13 2.43
C ASP A 83 6.96 0.91 1.19
N PRO A 84 6.08 1.53 0.40
CA PRO A 84 6.49 2.32 -0.76
C PRO A 84 7.07 3.69 -0.38
N TYR A 85 7.25 3.98 0.91
CA TYR A 85 7.79 5.22 1.43
C TYR A 85 6.99 6.44 0.93
N PHE A 86 5.68 6.46 1.18
CA PHE A 86 4.76 7.55 0.79
C PHE A 86 5.32 8.95 1.07
N GLN A 87 6.07 9.13 2.16
CA GLN A 87 6.72 10.37 2.55
C GLN A 87 7.72 10.92 1.52
N THR A 88 8.21 10.09 0.61
CA THR A 88 9.07 10.54 -0.49
C THR A 88 8.32 11.39 -1.51
N THR A 89 6.97 11.31 -1.56
CA THR A 89 6.13 12.15 -2.43
C THR A 89 5.70 13.46 -1.76
N TRP A 90 5.98 13.63 -0.47
CA TRP A 90 5.55 14.78 0.29
C TRP A 90 6.35 16.04 -0.06
N THR A 91 5.69 17.18 -0.05
CA THR A 91 6.36 18.48 -0.14
C THR A 91 7.23 18.76 1.08
N PRO A 92 8.22 19.68 0.97
CA PRO A 92 9.05 20.08 2.11
C PRO A 92 8.26 20.41 3.37
N ASN A 93 7.17 21.19 3.26
CA ASN A 93 6.29 21.56 4.39
C ASN A 93 5.68 20.34 5.10
N TRP A 94 5.40 19.24 4.38
CA TRP A 94 4.92 18.00 4.99
C TRP A 94 6.05 17.24 5.69
N GLN A 95 7.25 17.24 5.10
CA GLN A 95 8.43 16.61 5.69
C GLN A 95 8.90 17.33 6.96
N GLU A 96 8.69 18.65 7.05
CA GLU A 96 9.00 19.46 8.24
C GLU A 96 8.24 19.00 9.50
N ARG A 97 7.11 18.30 9.36
CA ARG A 97 6.34 17.74 10.49
C ARG A 97 7.12 16.72 11.32
N TYR A 98 8.17 16.13 10.78
CA TYR A 98 9.08 15.25 11.53
C TYR A 98 10.08 16.02 12.41
N ALA A 99 10.02 17.37 12.41
CA ALA A 99 10.87 18.23 13.23
C ALA A 99 12.39 17.97 13.08
N LEU A 100 12.82 17.42 11.94
CA LEU A 100 14.23 17.11 11.65
C LEU A 100 15.12 18.36 11.64
N TRP A 101 14.52 19.56 11.48
CA TRP A 101 15.21 20.84 11.63
C TRP A 101 15.83 21.03 13.02
N SER A 102 15.27 20.40 14.06
CA SER A 102 15.83 20.42 15.43
C SER A 102 17.18 19.69 15.52
N LEU A 103 17.48 18.83 14.54
CA LEU A 103 18.75 18.14 14.35
C LEU A 103 19.61 18.77 13.24
N ALA A 104 19.32 20.02 12.85
CA ALA A 104 19.92 20.71 11.71
C ALA A 104 19.78 19.96 10.36
N MET A 105 18.84 19.00 10.26
CA MET A 105 18.54 18.28 9.03
C MET A 105 17.42 18.99 8.27
N LYS A 106 17.66 19.30 7.00
CA LYS A 106 16.64 19.88 6.11
C LYS A 106 16.13 18.82 5.13
N PRO A 107 14.84 18.86 4.75
CA PRO A 107 14.34 18.12 3.61
C PRO A 107 15.24 18.33 2.38
N PRO A 108 15.52 17.29 1.58
CA PRO A 108 16.27 17.45 0.35
C PRO A 108 15.52 18.40 -0.60
N ALA A 109 16.26 19.28 -1.28
CA ALA A 109 15.68 20.25 -2.21
C ALA A 109 14.99 19.58 -3.41
N SER A 110 15.38 18.34 -3.75
CA SER A 110 14.78 17.53 -4.79
C SER A 110 14.47 16.12 -4.29
N ARG A 111 13.34 15.57 -4.77
CA ARG A 111 12.95 14.18 -4.51
C ARG A 111 13.84 13.24 -5.31
N ARG A 112 14.40 12.22 -4.65
CA ARG A 112 15.02 11.07 -5.32
C ARG A 112 13.92 10.13 -5.83
N LYS A 113 14.02 9.72 -7.10
CA LYS A 113 13.11 8.70 -7.66
C LYS A 113 13.36 7.34 -7.03
N THR A 114 12.29 6.57 -6.85
CA THR A 114 12.31 5.23 -6.27
C THR A 114 11.61 4.22 -7.19
N GLY A 115 11.83 2.93 -6.95
CA GLY A 115 11.11 1.82 -7.59
C GLY A 115 9.64 1.70 -7.16
N TYR A 116 9.10 2.71 -6.47
CA TYR A 116 7.69 2.76 -6.09
C TYR A 116 6.96 3.94 -6.74
N ASP A 117 7.66 4.80 -7.50
CA ASP A 117 7.10 6.06 -7.99
C ASP A 117 5.91 5.86 -8.94
N SER A 118 6.03 4.91 -9.88
CA SER A 118 5.00 4.52 -10.84
C SER A 118 3.78 3.92 -10.13
N PHE A 119 4.01 3.02 -9.17
CA PHE A 119 2.97 2.45 -8.33
C PHE A 119 2.22 3.52 -7.54
N LEU A 120 2.93 4.42 -6.85
CA LEU A 120 2.33 5.49 -6.05
C LEU A 120 1.49 6.45 -6.90
N ALA A 121 1.98 6.82 -8.09
CA ALA A 121 1.23 7.65 -9.03
C ALA A 121 -0.05 6.97 -9.53
N ALA A 122 0.02 5.66 -9.83
CA ALA A 122 -1.14 4.88 -10.21
C ALA A 122 -2.13 4.74 -9.03
N LEU A 123 -1.64 4.47 -7.82
CA LEU A 123 -2.44 4.33 -6.61
C LEU A 123 -3.19 5.61 -6.27
N GLU A 124 -2.54 6.78 -6.36
CA GLU A 124 -3.18 8.08 -6.20
C GLU A 124 -4.35 8.23 -7.19
N LYS A 125 -4.08 8.00 -8.48
CA LYS A 125 -5.08 8.15 -9.54
C LYS A 125 -6.30 7.26 -9.29
N GLU A 126 -6.08 5.97 -9.02
CA GLU A 126 -7.17 5.02 -8.80
C GLU A 126 -7.94 5.33 -7.51
N THR A 127 -7.25 5.73 -6.44
CA THR A 127 -7.89 6.08 -5.17
C THR A 127 -8.80 7.29 -5.30
N LEU A 128 -8.35 8.33 -6.02
CA LEU A 128 -9.15 9.51 -6.31
C LEU A 128 -10.35 9.18 -7.20
N ALA A 129 -10.16 8.37 -8.24
CA ALA A 129 -11.23 7.97 -9.15
C ALA A 129 -12.29 7.10 -8.46
N PHE A 130 -11.88 6.20 -7.56
CA PHE A 130 -12.79 5.31 -6.85
C PHE A 130 -13.66 6.05 -5.81
N GLY A 131 -13.13 7.11 -5.18
CA GLY A 131 -13.88 8.00 -4.29
C GLY A 131 -14.44 7.37 -3.00
N LYS A 132 -14.08 6.11 -2.73
CA LYS A 132 -14.52 5.30 -1.58
C LYS A 132 -13.30 4.78 -0.80
N PRO A 133 -13.47 4.22 0.41
CA PRO A 133 -12.35 3.76 1.22
C PRO A 133 -11.38 2.83 0.48
N VAL A 134 -10.09 3.15 0.55
CA VAL A 134 -8.97 2.35 0.05
C VAL A 134 -7.98 2.13 1.19
N VAL A 135 -7.61 0.88 1.42
CA VAL A 135 -6.61 0.50 2.42
C VAL A 135 -5.39 -0.12 1.74
N TYR A 136 -4.18 0.27 2.17
CA TYR A 136 -2.93 -0.41 1.81
C TYR A 136 -2.31 -1.05 3.05
N VAL A 137 -2.21 -2.39 3.04
CA VAL A 137 -1.64 -3.19 4.12
C VAL A 137 -0.23 -3.63 3.75
N HIS A 138 0.73 -3.43 4.65
CA HIS A 138 2.10 -3.91 4.48
C HIS A 138 2.78 -4.26 5.82
N GLY A 139 3.98 -4.86 5.76
CA GLY A 139 4.75 -5.24 6.95
C GLY A 139 6.22 -4.79 6.96
N ASP A 140 6.75 -4.24 5.85
CA ASP A 140 8.18 -3.96 5.63
C ASP A 140 8.93 -3.22 6.75
N THR A 141 8.29 -2.25 7.41
CA THR A 141 8.96 -1.42 8.42
C THR A 141 9.07 -2.08 9.78
N HIS A 142 8.31 -3.14 10.03
CA HIS A 142 8.11 -3.77 11.34
C HIS A 142 7.57 -2.82 12.42
N ILE A 143 7.10 -1.64 12.03
CA ILE A 143 6.53 -0.63 12.92
C ILE A 143 5.03 -0.58 12.71
N PHE A 144 4.26 -0.92 13.75
CA PHE A 144 2.81 -0.75 13.74
C PHE A 144 2.44 0.72 13.50
N ARG A 145 1.67 0.98 12.44
CA ARG A 145 1.16 2.31 12.13
C ARG A 145 -0.13 2.23 11.32
N ILE A 146 -1.14 2.97 11.74
CA ILE A 146 -2.36 3.19 10.97
C ILE A 146 -2.51 4.69 10.75
N ASP A 147 -2.43 5.14 9.50
CA ASP A 147 -2.40 6.57 9.17
C ASP A 147 -2.85 6.87 7.73
N LYS A 148 -2.78 8.14 7.31
CA LYS A 148 -3.20 8.61 5.98
C LYS A 148 -2.03 9.28 5.23
N PRO A 149 -1.07 8.51 4.71
CA PRO A 149 0.17 9.07 4.20
C PRO A 149 0.13 9.44 2.72
N LEU A 150 -0.93 9.09 1.99
CA LEU A 150 -1.05 9.44 0.58
C LEU A 150 -1.51 10.91 0.44
N VAL A 151 -0.67 11.73 -0.18
CA VAL A 151 -0.91 13.16 -0.42
C VAL A 151 -1.15 13.36 -1.92
N GLY A 152 -2.20 14.10 -2.27
CA GLY A 152 -2.53 14.40 -3.65
C GLY A 152 -1.50 15.34 -4.27
N ALA A 153 -0.93 14.97 -5.41
CA ALA A 153 0.10 15.73 -6.11
C ALA A 153 -0.39 17.13 -6.54
N LYS A 154 -1.69 17.28 -6.82
CA LYS A 154 -2.30 18.58 -7.17
C LYS A 154 -2.68 19.42 -5.94
N SER A 155 -3.34 18.81 -4.96
CA SER A 155 -3.89 19.53 -3.80
C SER A 155 -2.86 19.77 -2.69
N GLN A 156 -1.79 18.99 -2.68
CA GLN A 156 -0.80 18.96 -1.59
C GLN A 156 -1.42 18.67 -0.22
N ARG A 157 -2.57 17.98 -0.22
CA ARG A 157 -3.28 17.54 0.99
C ARG A 157 -3.42 16.03 1.01
N ILE A 158 -3.66 15.49 2.21
CA ILE A 158 -3.99 14.07 2.38
C ILE A 158 -5.18 13.70 1.50
N ILE A 159 -5.17 12.48 0.99
CA ILE A 159 -6.30 11.85 0.33
C ILE A 159 -7.10 11.14 1.40
N GLU A 160 -8.24 11.72 1.79
CA GLU A 160 -8.95 11.36 3.01
C GLU A 160 -9.52 9.94 3.00
N ASN A 161 -9.83 9.39 1.82
CA ASN A 161 -10.32 8.02 1.65
C ASN A 161 -9.22 6.96 1.60
N PHE A 162 -7.94 7.34 1.67
CA PHE A 162 -6.82 6.39 1.77
C PHE A 162 -6.43 6.13 3.22
N THR A 163 -6.09 4.88 3.55
CA THR A 163 -5.53 4.51 4.86
C THR A 163 -4.41 3.50 4.65
N ARG A 164 -3.28 3.73 5.30
CA ARG A 164 -2.20 2.75 5.41
C ARG A 164 -2.36 1.96 6.71
N VAL A 165 -2.10 0.66 6.64
CA VAL A 165 -2.03 -0.24 7.78
C VAL A 165 -0.70 -0.99 7.70
N ALA A 166 0.29 -0.52 8.46
CA ALA A 166 1.53 -1.24 8.70
C ALA A 166 1.32 -2.21 9.86
N THR A 167 1.46 -3.51 9.61
CA THR A 167 1.38 -4.54 10.65
C THR A 167 2.66 -4.59 11.49
N PHE A 168 2.56 -5.26 12.62
CA PHE A 168 3.68 -5.64 13.45
C PHE A 168 4.67 -6.53 12.68
N GLY A 169 5.95 -6.47 13.08
CA GLY A 169 7.01 -7.33 12.59
C GLY A 169 8.04 -7.57 13.70
N HIS A 170 9.07 -8.36 13.41
CA HIS A 170 10.14 -8.62 14.37
C HIS A 170 10.81 -7.31 14.84
N PRO A 171 11.10 -7.12 16.15
CA PRO A 171 10.95 -8.10 17.24
C PRO A 171 9.54 -8.17 17.85
N ASP A 172 8.74 -7.12 17.73
CA ASP A 172 7.43 -6.97 18.38
C ASP A 172 6.30 -7.67 17.61
N THR A 173 6.38 -8.99 17.51
CA THR A 173 5.44 -9.77 16.67
C THR A 173 4.05 -9.84 17.31
N HIS A 174 3.12 -9.04 16.80
CA HIS A 174 1.69 -9.12 17.10
C HIS A 174 0.88 -9.14 15.80
N TRP A 175 -0.42 -8.89 15.85
CA TRP A 175 -1.23 -8.87 14.65
C TRP A 175 -2.36 -7.84 14.73
N ILE A 176 -2.98 -7.56 13.58
CA ILE A 176 -4.10 -6.63 13.46
C ILE A 176 -5.32 -7.41 13.03
N ARG A 177 -6.40 -7.31 13.81
CA ARG A 177 -7.73 -7.77 13.38
C ARG A 177 -8.37 -6.69 12.52
N ALA A 178 -8.72 -7.04 11.29
CA ALA A 178 -9.57 -6.23 10.42
C ALA A 178 -11.01 -6.75 10.45
N THR A 179 -11.98 -5.87 10.63
CA THR A 179 -13.41 -6.17 10.50
C THR A 179 -14.03 -5.29 9.43
N ILE A 180 -15.00 -5.84 8.69
CA ILE A 180 -15.71 -5.15 7.61
C ILE A 180 -17.15 -4.90 8.06
N ASP A 181 -17.59 -3.65 8.01
CA ASP A 181 -18.99 -3.25 8.16
C ASP A 181 -19.40 -2.41 6.94
N PRO A 182 -20.10 -3.00 5.95
CA PRO A 182 -20.49 -2.27 4.73
C PRO A 182 -21.42 -1.07 4.98
N ASN A 183 -22.08 -1.03 6.14
CA ASN A 183 -22.99 0.04 6.54
C ASN A 183 -22.25 1.22 7.21
N ASP A 184 -21.02 1.01 7.68
CA ASP A 184 -20.14 2.06 8.15
C ASP A 184 -19.53 2.79 6.94
N PRO A 185 -19.59 4.13 6.85
CA PRO A 185 -18.93 4.89 5.79
C PRO A 185 -17.42 4.64 5.67
N ASN A 186 -16.75 4.24 6.76
CA ASN A 186 -15.33 3.91 6.76
C ASN A 186 -15.04 2.47 6.32
N VAL A 187 -16.05 1.59 6.31
CA VAL A 187 -16.05 0.17 5.94
C VAL A 187 -15.16 -0.72 6.81
N PHE A 188 -13.94 -0.31 7.13
CA PHE A 188 -12.97 -1.08 7.88
C PHE A 188 -12.82 -0.56 9.31
N ARG A 189 -12.69 -1.49 10.26
CA ARG A 189 -12.14 -1.21 11.59
C ARG A 189 -10.94 -2.10 11.84
N PHE A 190 -9.91 -1.54 12.44
CA PHE A 190 -8.66 -2.22 12.76
C PHE A 190 -8.42 -2.20 14.25
N ARG A 191 -8.11 -3.36 14.82
CA ARG A 191 -7.79 -3.52 16.23
C ARG A 191 -6.45 -4.24 16.37
N GLN A 192 -5.54 -3.68 17.15
CA GLN A 192 -4.32 -4.38 17.55
C GLN A 192 -4.66 -5.56 18.45
N GLU A 193 -3.97 -6.68 18.23
CA GLU A 193 -4.14 -7.91 18.99
C GLU A 193 -2.77 -8.32 19.53
N ILE A 194 -2.55 -7.96 20.80
CA ILE A 194 -1.28 -8.18 21.48
C ILE A 194 -1.20 -9.61 21.97
N VAL A 195 -0.27 -10.37 21.39
CA VAL A 195 0.05 -11.74 21.81
C VAL A 195 0.77 -11.68 23.16
N LYS A 196 0.22 -12.34 24.18
CA LYS A 196 0.71 -12.26 25.56
C LYS A 196 2.13 -12.81 25.69
N GLU A 197 2.41 -13.90 24.98
CA GLU A 197 3.67 -14.64 24.97
C GLU A 197 4.82 -13.83 24.34
N ASN A 198 4.50 -12.82 23.52
CA ASN A 198 5.48 -11.98 22.84
C ASN A 198 5.79 -10.68 23.61
N ARG A 199 5.22 -10.49 24.82
CA ARG A 199 5.50 -9.30 25.64
C ARG A 199 6.82 -9.45 26.37
N VAL A 200 7.56 -8.36 26.47
CA VAL A 200 8.78 -8.27 27.29
C VAL A 200 8.56 -7.30 28.47
N ALA A 201 9.38 -7.42 29.51
CA ALA A 201 9.39 -6.46 30.62
C ALA A 201 10.17 -5.20 30.19
N HIS A 202 9.64 -4.03 30.54
CA HIS A 202 10.26 -2.72 30.30
C HIS A 202 10.51 -2.00 31.62
#